data_AF-A0A7W1Q3T4-F1
#
_entry.id   AF-A0A7W1Q3T4-F1
#
_cell.length_a   1.000
_cell.length_b   1.000
_cell.length_c   1.000
_cell.angle_alpha   90.00
_cell.angle_beta   90.00
_cell.angle_gamma   90.00
#
_symmetry.space_group_name_H-M   'P 1'
#
loop_
_entity.id
_entity.type
_entity.pdbx_description
1 polymer ?
#
loop_
_entity_poly.entity_id
_entity_poly.type
_entity_poly.pdbx_seq_one_letter_code
_entity_poly.pdbx_strand_id
1 'polypeptide(L)' 'MTIRLTWVRETCGHGKTCPKISGVTERGTRIVIGKKITDPATLAAIGAMPDDEYAVEVPALLIPED' A
#
# COMPACT_ATOMS: atom_id res chain seq x y z
N MET A 1 -9.65 17.61 -2.88
CA MET A 1 -10.42 16.55 -3.56
C MET A 1 -10.59 15.41 -2.57
N THR A 2 -11.80 14.84 -2.43
CA THR A 2 -12.06 13.73 -1.51
C THR A 2 -12.10 12.42 -2.29
N ILE A 3 -11.20 11.48 -1.98
CA ILE A 3 -11.25 10.12 -2.55
C ILE A 3 -12.23 9.29 -1.72
N ARG A 4 -13.29 8.76 -2.35
CA ARG A 4 -14.15 7.74 -1.71
C ARG A 4 -13.38 6.43 -1.64
N LEU A 5 -13.17 5.91 -0.43
CA LEU A 5 -12.40 4.70 -0.19
C LEU A 5 -13.33 3.52 0.10
N THR A 6 -13.16 2.45 -0.68
CA THR A 6 -13.71 1.13 -0.38
C THR A 6 -12.54 0.18 -0.21
N TRP A 7 -12.45 -0.51 0.92
CA TRP A 7 -11.40 -1.51 1.15
C TRP A 7 -11.84 -2.87 0.63
N VAL A 8 -10.99 -3.54 -0.14
CA VAL A 8 -11.34 -4.84 -0.76
C VAL A 8 -10.54 -6.02 -0.20
N ARG A 9 -9.39 -5.74 0.44
CA ARG A 9 -8.52 -6.72 1.07
C ARG A 9 -7.83 -6.09 2.28
N GLU A 10 -7.77 -6.84 3.38
CA GLU A 10 -7.05 -6.49 4.60
C GLU A 10 -6.64 -7.76 5.36
N THR A 11 -5.55 -7.70 6.12
CA THR A 11 -5.04 -8.86 6.88
C THR A 11 -5.33 -8.81 8.38
N CYS A 12 -6.17 -7.88 8.85
CA CYS A 12 -6.58 -7.86 10.25
C CYS A 12 -8.05 -7.55 10.46
N GLY A 13 -8.73 -8.35 11.26
CA GLY A 13 -10.16 -8.25 11.51
C GLY A 13 -10.61 -7.08 12.41
N HIS A 14 -9.70 -6.22 12.90
CA HIS A 14 -10.01 -5.20 13.92
C HIS A 14 -9.76 -3.74 13.48
N GLY A 15 -9.32 -3.48 12.24
CA GLY A 15 -9.40 -2.16 11.60
C GLY A 15 -8.57 -1.00 12.17
N LYS A 16 -7.67 -1.22 13.15
CA LYS A 16 -6.94 -0.12 13.82
C LYS A 16 -5.64 0.30 13.11
N THR A 17 -4.79 -0.61 12.64
CA THR A 17 -3.57 -0.30 11.84
C THR A 17 -3.02 -1.57 11.19
N CYS A 18 -3.35 -1.83 9.92
CA CYS A 18 -2.89 -3.02 9.20
C CYS A 18 -2.75 -2.76 7.69
N PRO A 19 -1.96 -3.59 7.00
CA PRO A 19 -1.89 -3.55 5.55
C PRO A 19 -3.26 -3.77 4.90
N LYS A 20 -3.60 -2.92 3.93
CA LYS A 20 -4.86 -3.00 3.18
C LYS A 20 -4.78 -2.32 1.84
N ILE A 21 -5.62 -2.81 0.92
CA ILE A 21 -5.69 -2.32 -0.45
C ILE A 21 -7.12 -1.88 -0.75
N SER A 22 -7.26 -0.66 -1.27
CA SER A 22 -8.56 -0.16 -1.71
C SER A 22 -9.01 -0.82 -3.02
N GLY A 23 -10.30 -0.73 -3.31
CA GLY A 23 -10.80 -0.87 -4.68
C GLY A 23 -10.17 0.18 -5.59
N VAL A 24 -10.41 0.04 -6.89
CA VAL A 24 -9.97 1.03 -7.88
C VAL A 24 -10.72 2.34 -7.62
N THR A 25 -9.97 3.43 -7.43
CA THR A 25 -10.51 4.78 -7.28
C THR A 25 -11.06 5.28 -8.62
N GLU A 26 -11.81 6.39 -8.59
CA GLU A 26 -12.28 7.07 -9.82
C GLU A 26 -11.16 7.46 -10.79
N ARG A 27 -9.90 7.48 -10.32
CA ARG A 27 -8.71 7.79 -11.11
C ARG A 27 -8.02 6.57 -11.71
N GLY A 28 -8.59 5.37 -11.54
CA GLY A 28 -7.97 4.13 -12.01
C GLY A 28 -6.81 3.63 -11.13
N THR A 29 -6.53 4.28 -10.01
CA THR A 29 -5.45 3.89 -9.07
C THR A 29 -6.00 3.19 -7.83
N ARG A 30 -5.15 2.52 -7.05
CA ARG A 30 -5.49 1.98 -5.73
C ARG A 30 -4.73 2.71 -4.63
N ILE A 31 -5.33 2.83 -3.47
CA ILE A 31 -4.68 3.31 -2.24
C ILE A 31 -4.21 2.10 -1.46
N VAL A 32 -2.92 2.10 -1.11
CA VAL A 32 -2.25 1.02 -0.37
C VAL A 32 -1.81 1.58 0.98
N ILE A 33 -2.12 0.84 2.04
CA ILE A 33 -1.53 1.07 3.36
C ILE A 33 -0.70 -0.16 3.68
N GLY A 34 0.51 0.06 4.17
CA GLY A 34 1.46 -0.98 4.51
C GLY A 34 2.51 -0.47 5.49
N LYS A 35 3.47 -1.32 5.82
CA LYS A 35 4.59 -0.92 6.67
C LYS A 35 5.61 -0.17 5.82
N LYS A 36 5.92 1.08 6.17
CA LYS A 36 6.96 1.85 5.47
C LYS A 36 8.28 1.07 5.49
N ILE A 37 8.89 0.90 4.33
CA ILE A 37 10.20 0.26 4.20
C ILE A 37 11.26 1.24 4.70
N THR A 38 12.08 0.80 5.64
CA THR A 38 13.20 1.57 6.20
C THR A 38 14.54 0.85 6.07
N ASP A 39 14.54 -0.37 5.54
CA ASP A 39 15.76 -1.16 5.34
C ASP A 39 16.62 -0.52 4.22
N PRO A 40 17.88 -0.13 4.50
CA PRO A 40 18.71 0.57 3.53
C PRO A 40 19.03 -0.27 2.29
N ALA A 41 19.21 -1.58 2.42
CA ALA A 41 19.52 -2.45 1.29
C ALA A 41 18.32 -2.56 0.33
N THR A 42 17.11 -2.70 0.88
CA THR A 42 15.86 -2.70 0.12
C THR A 42 15.63 -1.36 -0.58
N LEU A 43 15.83 -0.24 0.12
CA LEU A 43 15.70 1.09 -0.47
C LEU A 43 16.73 1.32 -1.59
N ALA A 44 17.97 0.86 -1.42
CA ALA A 44 18.98 0.92 -2.48
C ALA A 44 18.60 0.09 -3.72
N ALA A 45 17.96 -1.07 -3.53
CA ALA A 45 17.48 -1.91 -4.63
C ALA A 45 16.28 -1.29 -5.37
N ILE A 46 15.40 -0.58 -4.67
CA ILE A 46 14.30 0.20 -5.28
C ILE A 46 14.86 1.36 -6.12
N GLY A 47 15.95 1.98 -5.65
CA GLY A 47 16.62 3.08 -6.34
C GLY A 47 16.09 4.44 -5.90
N ALA A 48 16.22 5.45 -6.78
CA ALA A 48 15.83 6.82 -6.47
C ALA A 48 14.30 6.95 -6.38
N MET A 49 13.82 7.53 -5.28
CA MET A 49 12.40 7.80 -5.02
C MET A 49 12.23 9.30 -4.75
N PRO A 50 11.22 9.98 -5.35
CA PRO A 50 10.89 11.36 -5.05
C PRO A 50 10.58 11.62 -3.58
N ASP A 51 10.75 12.87 -3.12
CA ASP A 51 10.54 13.26 -1.72
C ASP A 51 9.08 13.09 -1.24
N ASP A 52 8.12 13.08 -2.17
CA ASP A 52 6.69 12.89 -1.92
C ASP A 52 6.22 11.44 -2.06
N GLU A 53 7.14 10.50 -2.28
CA GLU A 53 6.86 9.07 -2.42
C GLU A 53 7.40 8.25 -1.24
N TYR A 54 6.76 7.09 -1.00
CA TYR A 54 7.19 6.14 0.02
C TYR A 54 6.93 4.70 -0.45
N ALA A 55 7.91 3.82 -0.25
CA ALA A 55 7.72 2.39 -0.42
C ALA A 55 7.15 1.76 0.86
N VAL A 56 6.18 0.86 0.70
CA VAL A 56 5.57 0.10 1.79
C VAL A 56 5.59 -1.39 1.49
N GLU A 57 5.68 -2.19 2.54
CA GLU A 57 5.53 -3.64 2.50
C GLU A 57 4.08 -4.02 2.82
N VAL A 58 3.52 -4.93 2.02
CA VAL A 58 2.19 -5.53 2.21
C VAL A 58 2.26 -7.04 2.02
N PRO A 59 1.44 -7.83 2.74
CA PRO A 59 1.35 -9.27 2.51
C PRO A 59 0.91 -9.60 1.07
N ALA A 60 1.58 -10.57 0.46
CA ALA A 60 1.30 -11.04 -0.91
C ALA A 60 -0.19 -11.42 -1.11
N LEU A 61 -0.81 -12.07 -0.12
CA LEU A 61 -2.24 -12.44 -0.15
C LEU A 61 -3.23 -11.28 -0.34
N LEU A 62 -2.79 -10.03 -0.16
CA LEU A 62 -3.59 -8.84 -0.45
C LEU A 62 -3.55 -8.45 -1.94
N ILE A 63 -2.50 -8.85 -2.67
CA ILE A 63 -2.30 -8.56 -4.08
C ILE A 63 -3.11 -9.59 -4.88
N PRO A 64 -4.08 -9.15 -5.71
CA PRO A 64 -5.02 -10.04 -6.36
C PRO A 64 -4.46 -10.80 -7.59
N GLU A 65 -3.19 -10.62 -7.97
CA GLU A 65 -2.62 -11.08 -9.24
C GLU A 65 -1.29 -11.86 -9.09
N ASP A 66 -1.15 -12.63 -8.02
CA ASP A 66 -0.07 -13.61 -7.88
C ASP A 66 -0.39 -14.92 -8.63
#